data_AF-A0AAV6BH64-F1
#
_entry.id   AF-A0AAV6BH64-F1
#
_cell.length_a   1.000
_cell.length_b   1.000
_cell.length_c   1.000
_cell.angle_alpha   90.00
_cell.angle_beta   90.00
_cell.angle_gamma   90.00
#
_symmetry.space_group_name_H-M   'P 1'
#
loop_
_entity.id
_entity.type
_entity.pdbx_description
1 polymer ?
#
loop_
_entity_poly.entity_id
_entity_poly.type
_entity_poly.pdbx_seq_one_letter_code
_entity_poly.pdbx_strand_id
1 'polypeptide(L)' 'MIRAVIFDLDNTLTDFMKMKRAAIDAAVDGMIDAGLKLSREDASARIYRVYDREGIEYQQVFDLFLKEEFGGID' A
#
# COMPACT_ATOMS: atom_id res chain seq x y z
N MET A 1 -26.30 9.66 -32.60
CA MET A 1 -25.01 10.37 -32.44
C MET A 1 -24.71 10.44 -30.96
N ILE A 2 -23.58 9.86 -30.51
CA ILE A 2 -23.18 9.96 -29.10
C ILE A 2 -22.78 11.41 -28.81
N ARG A 3 -23.23 11.94 -27.66
CA ARG A 3 -23.03 13.36 -27.27
C ARG A 3 -21.93 13.54 -26.23
N ALA A 4 -21.69 12.53 -25.40
CA ALA A 4 -20.61 12.51 -24.42
C ALA A 4 -20.30 11.06 -24.01
N VAL A 5 -19.10 10.86 -23.47
CA VAL A 5 -18.69 9.66 -22.74
C VAL A 5 -18.04 10.12 -21.44
N ILE A 6 -18.45 9.54 -20.32
CA ILE A 6 -17.91 9.85 -18.99
C ILE A 6 -17.10 8.64 -18.56
N PHE A 7 -15.87 8.89 -18.10
CA PHE A 7 -14.98 7.88 -17.57
C PHE A 7 -14.72 8.15 -16.11
N ASP A 8 -14.64 7.08 -15.34
CA ASP A 8 -13.94 7.08 -14.08
C ASP A 8 -12.42 7.07 -14.33
N LEU A 9 -11.64 7.49 -13.35
CA LEU A 9 -10.18 7.50 -13.47
C LEU A 9 -9.61 6.15 -13.02
N ASP A 10 -9.92 5.74 -11.79
CA ASP A 10 -9.25 4.63 -11.13
C ASP A 10 -9.77 3.28 -11.63
N ASN A 11 -8.84 2.46 -12.10
CA ASN A 11 -9.13 1.16 -12.71
C ASN A 11 -10.06 1.23 -13.94
N THR A 12 -10.26 2.42 -14.50
CA THR A 12 -10.96 2.66 -15.77
C THR A 12 -10.00 3.27 -16.81
N LEU A 13 -9.32 4.36 -16.47
CA LEU A 13 -8.27 4.95 -17.31
C LEU A 13 -6.85 4.66 -16.78
N THR A 14 -6.72 4.38 -15.49
CA THR A 14 -5.43 4.10 -14.82
C THR A 14 -5.47 2.75 -14.11
N ASP A 15 -4.34 2.05 -14.03
CA ASP A 15 -4.21 0.86 -13.17
C ASP A 15 -3.72 1.30 -11.78
N PHE A 16 -4.68 1.74 -10.96
CA PHE A 16 -4.43 2.22 -9.61
C PHE A 16 -3.80 1.12 -8.73
N MET A 17 -4.23 -0.13 -8.90
CA MET A 17 -3.73 -1.25 -8.10
C MET A 17 -2.26 -1.56 -8.39
N LYS A 18 -1.85 -1.49 -9.66
CA LYS A 18 -0.42 -1.63 -10.02
C LYS A 18 0.42 -0.51 -9.44
N MET A 19 -0.05 0.75 -9.53
CA MET A 19 0.64 1.89 -8.91
C MET A 19 0.77 1.70 -7.40
N LYS A 20 -0.31 1.30 -6.72
CA LYS A 20 -0.32 1.04 -5.29
C LYS A 20 0.69 -0.03 -4.89
N ARG A 21 0.74 -1.16 -5.62
CA ARG A 21 1.74 -2.21 -5.38
C ARG A 21 3.17 -1.67 -5.47
N ALA A 22 3.47 -0.94 -6.54
CA ALA A 22 4.81 -0.37 -6.74
C ALA A 22 5.18 0.63 -5.63
N ALA A 23 4.22 1.42 -5.14
CA ALA A 23 4.44 2.35 -4.04
C ALA A 23 4.71 1.61 -2.71
N ILE A 24 4.01 0.52 -2.45
CA ILE A 24 4.24 -0.32 -1.27
C ILE A 24 5.61 -0.99 -1.35
N ASP A 25 5.97 -1.57 -2.50
CA ASP A 25 7.28 -2.20 -2.69
C ASP A 25 8.42 -1.20 -2.44
N ALA A 26 8.31 0.01 -2.99
CA ALA A 26 9.30 1.07 -2.79
C ALA A 26 9.37 1.55 -1.33
N ALA A 27 8.24 1.60 -0.62
CA ALA A 27 8.22 1.94 0.79
C ALA A 27 8.88 0.86 1.64
N VAL A 28 8.60 -0.41 1.36
CA VAL A 28 9.23 -1.56 2.03
C VAL A 28 10.74 -1.56 1.81
N ASP A 29 11.20 -1.28 0.59
CA ASP A 29 12.63 -1.15 0.29
C ASP A 29 13.28 -0.06 1.14
N GLY A 30 12.66 1.12 1.21
CA GLY A 30 13.14 2.22 2.05
C GLY A 30 13.20 1.85 3.53
N MET A 31 12.23 1.06 4.03
CA MET A 31 12.24 0.57 5.41
C MET A 31 13.35 -0.45 5.67
N ILE A 32 13.60 -1.38 4.73
CA ILE A 32 14.70 -2.37 4.82
C ILE A 32 16.04 -1.65 4.83
N ASP A 33 16.24 -0.68 3.94
CA ASP A 33 17.45 0.14 3.89
C ASP A 33 17.64 0.94 5.20
N ALA A 34 16.54 1.33 5.86
CA ALA A 34 16.55 1.97 7.16
C ALA A 34 16.71 1.01 8.36
N GLY A 35 16.78 -0.31 8.13
CA GLY A 35 17.07 -1.31 9.15
C GLY A 35 15.90 -2.22 9.55
N LEU A 36 14.79 -2.23 8.80
CA LEU A 36 13.71 -3.22 8.98
C LEU A 36 14.26 -4.63 8.76
N LYS A 37 14.09 -5.51 9.75
CA LYS A 37 14.61 -6.89 9.75
C LYS A 37 13.61 -7.91 9.22
N LEU A 38 12.86 -7.56 8.17
CA LEU A 38 11.93 -8.44 7.48
C LEU A 38 12.35 -8.61 6.03
N SER A 39 11.98 -9.75 5.43
CA SER A 39 12.06 -9.89 3.98
C SER A 39 11.08 -8.92 3.30
N ARG A 40 11.35 -8.55 2.04
CA ARG A 40 10.44 -7.71 1.26
C ARG A 40 9.05 -8.36 1.16
N GLU A 41 9.04 -9.67 0.95
CA GLU A 41 7.81 -10.47 0.86
C GLU A 41 7.02 -10.45 2.16
N ASP A 42 7.67 -10.66 3.31
CA ASP A 42 6.99 -10.66 4.61
C ASP A 42 6.44 -9.29 4.97
N ALA A 43 7.22 -8.22 4.76
CA ALA A 43 6.79 -6.85 5.04
C ALA A 43 5.59 -6.47 4.16
N SER A 44 5.67 -6.73 2.85
CA SER A 44 4.56 -6.47 1.93
C SER A 44 3.31 -7.27 2.31
N ALA A 45 3.45 -8.56 2.64
CA ALA A 45 2.35 -9.41 3.04
C ALA A 45 1.68 -8.95 4.35
N ARG A 46 2.43 -8.36 5.30
CA ARG A 46 1.87 -7.77 6.52
C ARG A 46 1.13 -6.46 6.23
N ILE A 47 1.67 -5.61 5.36
CA ILE A 47 1.01 -4.38 4.90
C ILE A 47 -0.32 -4.70 4.21
N TYR A 48 -0.36 -5.70 3.33
CA TYR A 48 -1.61 -6.13 2.69
C TYR A 48 -2.62 -6.70 3.68
N ARG A 49 -2.18 -7.41 4.72
CA ARG A 49 -3.07 -7.86 5.81
C ARG A 49 -3.73 -6.69 6.54
N VAL A 50 -3.04 -5.56 6.69
CA VAL A 50 -3.65 -4.34 7.22
C VAL A 50 -4.74 -3.83 6.27
N TYR A 51 -4.48 -3.79 4.96
CA TYR A 51 -5.49 -3.39 3.99
C TYR A 51 -6.68 -4.35 3.92
N ASP A 52 -6.47 -5.65 4.08
CA ASP A 52 -7.55 -6.64 4.11
C ASP A 52 -8.47 -6.43 5.33
N ARG A 53 -7.93 -5.92 6.44
CA ARG A 53 -8.67 -5.67 7.69
C ARG A 53 -9.34 -4.30 7.72
N GLU A 54 -8.61 -3.24 7.36
CA GLU A 54 -9.04 -1.85 7.50
C GLU A 54 -9.65 -1.27 6.21
N GLY A 55 -9.51 -1.97 5.10
CA GLY A 55 -9.93 -1.54 3.77
C GLY A 55 -8.80 -0.93 2.96
N ILE A 56 -8.87 -1.09 1.63
CA ILE A 56 -7.80 -0.71 0.68
C ILE A 56 -7.49 0.80 0.69
N GLU A 57 -8.39 1.64 1.21
CA GLU A 57 -8.24 3.09 1.31
C GLU A 57 -7.67 3.55 2.67
N TYR A 58 -7.31 2.62 3.56
CA TYR A 58 -6.77 2.95 4.87
C TYR A 58 -5.46 3.76 4.75
N GLN A 59 -5.48 4.98 5.30
CA GLN A 59 -4.42 5.96 5.08
C GLN A 59 -3.18 5.72 5.96
N GLN A 60 -3.36 5.12 7.13
CA GLN A 60 -2.30 4.93 8.12
C GLN A 60 -1.69 3.52 8.07
N VAL A 61 -1.64 2.91 6.88
CA VAL A 61 -1.23 1.51 6.72
C VAL A 61 0.19 1.26 7.23
N PHE A 62 1.13 2.17 6.96
CA PHE A 62 2.51 2.04 7.39
C PHE A 62 2.64 2.27 8.89
N ASP A 63 1.87 3.21 9.45
CA ASP A 63 1.84 3.44 10.89
C ASP A 63 1.32 2.20 11.63
N LEU A 64 0.24 1.60 11.14
CA LEU A 64 -0.31 0.42 11.80
C LEU A 64 0.64 -0.78 11.66
N PHE A 65 1.22 -0.98 10.47
CA PHE A 65 2.24 -1.99 10.24
C PHE A 65 3.45 -1.84 11.18
N LEU A 66 4.03 -0.65 11.27
CA LEU A 66 5.21 -0.41 12.12
C LEU A 66 4.87 -0.49 13.62
N LYS A 67 3.68 -0.05 14.04
CA LYS A 67 3.19 -0.27 15.43
C LYS A 67 3.02 -1.75 15.75
N GLU A 68 2.50 -2.55 14.83
CA GLU A 68 2.37 -4.00 15.02
C GLU A 68 3.73 -4.70 15.05
N GLU A 69 4.71 -4.23 14.27
CA GLU A 69 6.06 -4.81 14.23
C GLU A 69 6.92 -4.44 15.45
N PHE A 70 6.89 -3.17 15.86
CA PHE A 70 7.82 -2.61 16.85
C PHE A 70 7.16 -2.21 18.19
N GLY A 71 5.83 -2.32 18.29
CA GLY A 71 5.07 -1.93 19.49
C GLY A 71 4.83 -0.43 19.63
N GLY A 72 5.36 0.40 18.73
CA GLY A 72 5.23 1.86 18.75
C GLY A 72 5.96 2.53 17.59
N ILE A 73 5.64 3.80 17.35
CA ILE A 73 6.34 4.68 16.41
C ILE A 73 6.50 6.02 17.14
N ASP A 74 7.72 6.55 17.14
CA ASP A 74 8.06 7.86 17.73
C ASP A 74 7.83 9.01 16.75
#